data_AF-A0A1J5VHY8-F1
#
_entry.id   AF-A0A1J5VHY8-F1
#
_cell.length_a   1.000
_cell.length_b   1.000
_cell.length_c   1.000
_cell.angle_alpha   90.00
_cell.angle_beta   90.00
_cell.angle_gamma   90.00
#
_symmetry.space_group_name_H-M   'P 1'
#
loop_
_entity.id
_entity.type
_entity.pdbx_description
1 polymer ?
#
loop_
_entity_poly.entity_id
_entity_poly.type
_entity_poly.pdbx_seq_one_letter_code
_entity_poly.pdbx_strand_id
1 'polypeptide(L)'
;MEIKSVASSEFRNSQSQLLEEAQRTPVVITSRGSRARAVVVSPTFFARAVEALEDLEDIRAAEIARQESEEISFEDLKKELGFA
;
A
#
# COMPACT_ATOMS: atom_id res chain seq x y z
N MET A 1 -15.29 -5.60 0.92
CA MET A 1 -15.16 -4.29 0.28
C MET A 1 -15.81 -4.40 -1.09
N GLU A 2 -16.85 -3.61 -1.35
CA GLU A 2 -17.44 -3.55 -2.69
C GLU A 2 -16.43 -2.92 -3.65
N ILE A 3 -16.41 -3.33 -4.91
CA ILE A 3 -15.52 -2.80 -5.94
C ILE A 3 -16.36 -2.49 -7.17
N LYS A 4 -16.27 -1.26 -7.66
CA LYS A 4 -16.96 -0.85 -8.88
C LYS A 4 -16.05 -1.06 -10.08
N SER A 5 -16.56 -1.64 -11.15
CA SER A 5 -15.82 -1.78 -12.41
C SER A 5 -16.48 -0.95 -13.50
N VAL A 6 -15.68 -0.16 -14.21
CA VAL A 6 -16.13 0.73 -15.29
C VAL A 6 -15.26 0.56 -16.53
N ALA A 7 -15.83 0.79 -17.71
CA ALA A 7 -15.03 0.81 -18.94
C ALA A 7 -14.17 2.07 -19.01
N SER A 8 -13.00 2.00 -19.63
CA SER A 8 -12.13 3.17 -19.83
C SER A 8 -12.82 4.34 -20.56
N SER A 9 -13.75 4.06 -21.46
CA SER A 9 -14.58 5.09 -22.11
C SER A 9 -15.54 5.76 -21.14
N GLU A 10 -16.20 4.99 -20.30
CA GLU A 10 -17.10 5.48 -19.25
C GLU A 10 -16.34 6.34 -18.24
N PHE A 11 -15.15 5.89 -17.81
CA PHE A 11 -14.31 6.65 -16.90
C PHE A 11 -13.93 8.03 -17.46
N ARG A 12 -13.64 8.13 -18.77
CA ARG A 12 -13.36 9.43 -19.40
C ARG A 12 -14.59 10.33 -19.49
N ASN A 13 -15.77 9.75 -19.71
CA ASN A 13 -17.02 10.51 -19.87
C ASN A 13 -17.60 10.99 -18.53
N SER A 14 -17.32 10.28 -17.44
CA SER A 14 -17.90 10.55 -16.11
C SER A 14 -16.83 10.69 -15.02
N GLN A 15 -15.66 11.23 -15.39
CA GLN A 15 -14.47 11.25 -14.54
C GLN A 15 -14.72 11.87 -13.17
N SER A 16 -15.32 13.07 -13.10
CA SER A 16 -15.54 13.78 -11.84
C SER A 16 -16.40 12.98 -10.85
N GLN A 17 -17.48 12.36 -11.34
CA GLN A 17 -18.34 11.52 -10.51
C GLN A 17 -17.59 10.28 -10.00
N LEU A 18 -16.85 9.61 -10.88
CA LEU A 18 -16.13 8.39 -10.52
C LEU A 18 -14.94 8.67 -9.56
N LEU A 19 -14.34 9.87 -9.63
CA LEU A 19 -13.34 10.30 -8.65
C LEU A 19 -13.94 10.57 -7.27
N GLU A 20 -15.15 11.13 -7.19
CA GLU A 20 -15.89 11.29 -5.93
C GLU A 20 -16.28 9.93 -5.35
N GLU A 21 -16.78 9.02 -6.17
CA GLU A 21 -17.09 7.65 -5.75
C GLU A 21 -15.85 6.89 -5.26
N ALA A 22 -14.68 7.10 -5.91
CA ALA A 22 -13.41 6.52 -5.52
C ALA A 22 -12.94 6.91 -4.11
N GLN A 23 -13.48 7.99 -3.53
CA GLN A 23 -13.21 8.35 -2.14
C GLN A 23 -13.75 7.34 -1.14
N ARG A 24 -14.77 6.56 -1.53
CA ARG A 24 -15.49 5.62 -0.65
C ARG A 24 -15.35 4.18 -1.10
N THR A 25 -15.24 3.95 -2.40
CA THR A 25 -15.22 2.61 -3.00
C THR A 25 -14.20 2.54 -4.13
N PRO A 26 -13.28 1.55 -4.15
CA PRO A 26 -12.34 1.39 -5.27
C PRO A 26 -13.04 1.24 -6.62
N VAL A 27 -12.54 1.98 -7.62
CA VAL A 27 -13.04 1.94 -9.00
C VAL A 27 -11.99 1.30 -9.90
N VAL A 28 -12.29 0.12 -10.42
CA VAL A 28 -11.46 -0.60 -11.39
C VAL A 28 -11.80 -0.12 -12.80
N ILE A 29 -10.79 0.39 -13.49
CA ILE A 29 -10.90 0.80 -14.89
C ILE A 29 -10.53 -0.39 -15.78
N THR A 30 -11.45 -0.80 -16.65
CA THR A 30 -11.28 -1.93 -17.56
C THR A 30 -11.08 -1.49 -19.01
N SER A 31 -10.44 -2.34 -19.81
CA SER A 31 -10.29 -2.21 -21.26
C SER A 31 -10.91 -3.42 -21.94
N ARG A 32 -11.60 -3.18 -23.06
CA ARG A 32 -12.33 -4.23 -23.82
C ARG A 32 -13.27 -5.06 -22.93
N GLY A 33 -13.85 -4.44 -21.91
CA GLY A 33 -14.88 -5.01 -21.03
C GLY A 33 -14.40 -6.01 -19.97
N SER A 34 -13.15 -6.50 -20.01
CA SER A 34 -12.72 -7.58 -19.10
C SER A 34 -11.34 -7.38 -18.45
N ARG A 35 -10.42 -6.66 -19.10
CA ARG A 35 -9.05 -6.51 -18.58
C ARG A 35 -8.95 -5.28 -17.68
N ALA A 36 -8.73 -5.48 -16.39
CA ALA A 36 -8.35 -4.41 -15.48
C ALA A 36 -7.05 -3.72 -15.95
N ARG A 37 -7.05 -2.39 -15.94
CA ARG A 37 -5.93 -1.55 -16.38
C ARG A 37 -5.38 -0.67 -15.28
N ALA A 38 -6.27 -0.17 -14.43
CA ALA A 38 -5.95 0.67 -13.30
C ALA A 38 -7.03 0.53 -12.24
N VAL A 39 -6.70 0.91 -11.01
CA VAL A 39 -7.64 1.06 -9.91
C VAL A 39 -7.49 2.47 -9.37
N VAL A 40 -8.61 3.15 -9.18
CA VAL A 40 -8.67 4.46 -8.53
C VAL A 40 -9.23 4.25 -7.13
N VAL A 41 -8.54 4.82 -6.15
CA VAL A 41 -8.87 4.74 -4.73
C VAL A 41 -8.71 6.11 -4.10
N SER A 42 -9.21 6.29 -2.88
CA SER A 42 -8.97 7.50 -2.12
C SER A 42 -7.46 7.68 -1.82
N PRO A 43 -6.95 8.92 -1.75
CA PRO A 43 -5.55 9.15 -1.40
C PRO A 43 -5.18 8.58 -0.02
N THR A 44 -6.09 8.64 0.94
CA THR A 44 -5.87 8.11 2.29
C THR A 44 -5.78 6.59 2.30
N PHE A 45 -6.62 5.91 1.50
CA PHE A 45 -6.52 4.46 1.33
C PHE A 45 -5.20 4.08 0.67
N PHE A 46 -4.79 4.80 -0.38
CA PHE A 46 -3.51 4.55 -1.05
C PHE A 46 -2.33 4.70 -0.09
N ALA A 47 -2.26 5.79 0.68
CA ALA A 47 -1.18 6.01 1.64
C ALA A 47 -1.09 4.88 2.67
N ARG A 48 -2.23 4.48 3.25
CA ARG A 48 -2.28 3.36 4.21
C ARG A 48 -1.92 2.02 3.60
N ALA A 49 -2.27 1.80 2.32
CA ALA A 49 -1.91 0.57 1.63
C ALA A 49 -0.41 0.50 1.36
N VAL A 50 0.24 1.63 1.05
CA VAL A 50 1.70 1.71 0.90
C VAL A 50 2.39 1.48 2.24
N GLU A 51 1.98 2.18 3.30
CA GLU A 51 2.51 2.01 4.66
C GLU A 51 2.39 0.54 5.13
N ALA A 52 1.24 -0.09 4.92
CA ALA A 52 1.04 -1.49 5.29
C ALA A 52 1.94 -2.47 4.51
N LEU A 53 2.39 -2.12 3.30
CA LEU A 53 3.36 -2.94 2.56
C LEU A 53 4.76 -2.82 3.16
N GLU A 54 5.17 -1.60 3.55
CA GLU A 54 6.44 -1.36 4.25
C GLU A 54 6.46 -2.08 5.61
N ASP A 55 5.40 -1.95 6.41
CA ASP A 55 5.28 -2.65 7.70
C ASP A 55 5.45 -4.17 7.58
N LEU A 56 4.95 -4.77 6.49
CA LEU A 56 5.10 -6.21 6.25
C LEU A 56 6.54 -6.59 5.90
N GLU A 57 7.27 -5.71 5.22
CA GLU A 57 8.69 -5.89 4.95
C GLU A 57 9.50 -5.80 6.24
N ASP A 58 9.21 -4.83 7.11
CA ASP A 58 9.84 -4.68 8.42
C ASP A 58 9.58 -5.88 9.33
N ILE A 59 8.34 -6.36 9.39
CA ILE A 59 7.99 -7.58 10.13
C ILE A 59 8.81 -8.77 9.63
N ARG A 60 8.93 -8.93 8.30
CA ARG A 60 9.70 -10.02 7.70
C ARG A 60 11.19 -9.87 8.01
N ALA A 61 11.75 -8.67 7.93
CA ALA A 61 13.14 -8.40 8.27
C ALA A 61 13.43 -8.72 9.73
N ALA A 62 12.54 -8.32 10.65
CA ALA A 62 12.67 -8.63 12.06
C ALA A 62 12.58 -10.14 12.34
N GLU A 63 11.73 -10.88 11.62
CA GLU A 63 11.66 -12.33 11.73
C GLU A 63 12.94 -13.02 11.26
N ILE A 64 13.52 -12.56 10.14
CA ILE A 64 14.81 -13.07 9.64
C ILE A 64 15.92 -12.80 10.66
N ALA A 65 16.01 -11.56 11.17
CA ALA A 65 17.03 -11.18 12.15
C ALA A 65 16.95 -12.01 13.44
N ARG A 66 15.73 -12.39 13.89
CA ARG A 66 15.56 -13.29 15.05
C ARG A 66 16.05 -14.72 14.81
N GLN A 67 16.18 -15.15 13.55
CA GLN A 67 16.68 -16.48 13.19
C GLN A 67 18.21 -16.49 13.03
N GLU A 68 18.83 -15.32 12.93
CA GLU A 68 20.28 -15.16 12.91
C GLU A 68 20.85 -15.29 14.34
N SER A 69 22.08 -15.79 14.48
CA SER A 69 22.70 -15.97 15.80
C SER A 69 23.47 -14.75 16.29
N GLU A 70 23.53 -13.70 15.49
CA GLU A 70 24.33 -12.50 15.77
C GLU A 70 23.44 -11.49 16.50
N GLU A 71 23.74 -11.28 17.78
CA GLU A 71 23.00 -10.36 18.65
C GLU A 71 23.97 -9.35 19.29
N ILE A 72 23.51 -8.12 19.50
CA ILE A 72 24.25 -7.08 20.22
C ILE A 72 23.50 -6.69 21.50
N SER A 73 24.24 -6.46 22.58
CA SER A 73 23.65 -5.97 23.83
C SER A 73 23.22 -4.49 23.68
N PHE A 74 22.19 -4.09 24.41
CA PHE A 74 21.73 -2.69 24.40
C PHE A 74 22.83 -1.69 24.82
N GLU A 75 23.68 -2.08 25.78
CA GLU A 75 24.79 -1.25 26.27
C GLU A 75 25.90 -1.09 25.23
N ASP A 76 26.19 -2.13 24.45
CA ASP A 76 27.20 -2.05 23.40
C ASP A 76 26.69 -1.28 22.18
N LEU A 77 25.42 -1.48 21.82
CA LEU A 77 24.76 -0.71 20.75
C LEU A 77 24.73 0.80 21.07
N LYS A 78 24.44 1.17 22.32
CA LYS A 78 24.49 2.57 22.78
C LYS A 78 25.86 3.20 22.60
N LYS A 79 26.92 2.49 22.99
CA LYS A 79 28.30 2.95 22.82
C LYS A 79 28.65 3.12 21.34
N GLU A 80 28.25 2.18 20.51
CA GLU A 80 28.48 2.23 19.06
C GLU A 80 27.78 3.43 18.40
N LEU A 81 26.53 3.71 18.81
CA LEU A 81 25.74 4.84 18.30
C LEU A 81 26.11 6.20 18.94
N GLY A 82 27.07 6.24 19.87
CA GLY A 82 27.51 7.48 20.53
C GLY A 82 26.55 8.01 21.61
N PHE A 83 25.63 7.18 22.09
CA PHE A 83 24.77 7.48 23.23
C PHE A 83 25.46 6.97 24.51
N ALA A 84 26.24 7.84 25.16
CA ALA A 84 26.87 7.55 26.46
C ALA A 84 25.87 7.61 27.62
#